data_AF-A0A7I0J4K7-F1
#
_entry.id   AF-A0A7I0J4K7-F1
#
_cell.length_a   1.000
_cell.length_b   1.000
_cell.length_c   1.000
_cell.angle_alpha   90.00
_cell.angle_beta   90.00
_cell.angle_gamma   90.00
#
_symmetry.space_group_name_H-M   'P 1'
#
loop_
_entity.id
_entity.type
_entity.pdbx_description
1 polymer ?
#
loop_
_entity_poly.entity_id
_entity_poly.type
_entity_poly.pdbx_seq_one_letter_code
_entity_poly.pdbx_strand_id
1 'polypeptide(L)'
;AAAAVTAMLAGTPVVLGYVDVVCTALGAGLLDRERKPGCSIIGSTGMHMRLAETPDDVQLNEAATGYTMAMPAPGVFAQMQSNMAATLNIDWVLGLASGIL
;
A
#
# COMPACT_ATOMS: atom_id res chain seq x y z
N ALA A 1 6.14 32.96 -7.84
CA ALA A 1 6.69 32.84 -6.47
C ALA A 1 7.14 31.41 -6.18
N ALA A 2 6.25 30.40 -6.14
CA ALA A 2 6.60 29.02 -5.79
C ALA A 2 7.75 28.42 -6.63
N ALA A 3 7.67 28.50 -7.97
CA ALA A 3 8.69 27.95 -8.87
C ALA A 3 10.12 28.46 -8.60
N ALA A 4 10.27 29.76 -8.30
CA ALA A 4 11.57 30.36 -7.99
C ALA A 4 12.14 29.87 -6.65
N VAL A 5 11.27 29.65 -5.64
CA VAL A 5 11.67 29.19 -4.31
C VAL A 5 12.00 27.68 -4.30
N THR A 6 11.35 26.90 -5.16
CA THR A 6 11.56 25.44 -5.27
C THR A 6 12.56 25.06 -6.36
N ALA A 7 13.14 26.03 -7.08
CA ALA A 7 13.97 25.83 -8.26
C ALA A 7 13.30 25.01 -9.38
N MET A 8 11.96 25.03 -9.44
CA MET A 8 11.19 24.39 -10.51
C MET A 8 11.00 25.33 -11.69
N LEU A 9 10.75 24.76 -12.87
CA LEU A 9 10.41 25.55 -14.05
C LEU A 9 9.03 26.21 -13.87
N ALA A 10 8.90 27.45 -14.34
CA ALA A 10 7.59 28.08 -14.41
C ALA A 10 6.67 27.25 -15.33
N GLY A 11 5.47 26.94 -14.84
CA GLY A 11 4.52 26.10 -15.57
C GLY A 11 4.69 24.60 -15.35
N THR A 12 5.60 24.14 -14.48
CA THR A 12 5.65 22.71 -14.11
C THR A 12 4.29 22.26 -13.55
N PRO A 13 3.67 21.21 -14.11
CA PRO A 13 2.39 20.71 -13.63
C PRO A 13 2.49 20.19 -12.19
N VAL A 14 1.44 20.44 -11.41
CA VAL A 14 1.24 19.81 -10.09
C VAL A 14 0.08 18.84 -10.21
N VAL A 15 0.32 17.59 -9.85
CA VAL A 15 -0.70 16.54 -9.83
C VAL A 15 -1.07 16.21 -8.39
N LEU A 16 -2.35 15.95 -8.15
CA LEU A 16 -2.79 15.44 -6.85
C LEU A 16 -2.28 14.01 -6.69
N GLY A 17 -1.39 13.81 -5.72
CA GLY A 17 -0.87 12.49 -5.38
C GLY A 17 -1.94 11.61 -4.71
N TYR A 18 -1.76 10.30 -4.82
CA TYR A 18 -2.57 9.31 -4.09
C TYR A 18 -1.97 9.07 -2.71
N VAL A 19 -2.73 8.35 -1.87
CA VAL A 19 -2.23 7.90 -0.57
C VAL A 19 -0.98 7.03 -0.75
N ASP A 20 -0.06 7.11 0.20
CA ASP A 20 1.27 6.48 0.17
C ASP A 20 1.25 4.98 -0.14
N VAL A 21 0.29 4.22 0.40
CA VAL A 21 0.14 2.79 0.15
C VAL A 21 -0.26 2.48 -1.30
N VAL A 22 -1.07 3.35 -1.92
CA VAL A 22 -1.43 3.23 -3.35
C VAL A 22 -0.22 3.55 -4.22
N CYS A 23 0.54 4.60 -3.89
CA CYS A 23 1.79 4.91 -4.58
C CYS A 23 2.81 3.77 -4.46
N THR A 24 2.92 3.16 -3.28
CA THR A 24 3.80 2.00 -3.05
C THR A 24 3.35 0.79 -3.87
N ALA A 25 2.07 0.48 -3.86
CA ALA A 25 1.49 -0.60 -4.66
C ALA A 25 1.80 -0.43 -6.15
N LEU A 26 1.60 0.77 -6.70
CA LEU A 26 1.91 1.09 -8.10
C LEU A 26 3.40 0.92 -8.39
N GLY A 27 4.27 1.48 -7.54
CA GLY A 27 5.72 1.35 -7.69
C GLY A 27 6.21 -0.10 -7.63
N ALA A 28 5.52 -0.95 -6.87
CA ALA A 28 5.76 -2.39 -6.78
C ALA A 28 5.16 -3.20 -7.95
N GLY A 29 4.46 -2.56 -8.88
CA GLY A 29 3.87 -3.21 -10.05
C GLY A 29 2.50 -3.86 -9.80
N LEU A 30 1.77 -3.48 -8.75
CA LEU A 30 0.45 -4.05 -8.45
C LEU A 30 -0.55 -3.87 -9.61
N LEU A 31 -0.38 -2.82 -10.43
CA LEU A 31 -1.19 -2.59 -11.63
C LEU A 31 -0.69 -3.39 -12.84
N ASP A 32 -0.52 -4.70 -12.68
CA ASP A 32 -0.31 -5.64 -13.78
C ASP A 32 -1.53 -6.56 -13.88
N ARG A 33 -2.36 -6.32 -14.90
CA ARG A 33 -3.63 -7.04 -15.12
C ARG A 33 -3.44 -8.48 -15.59
N GLU A 34 -2.30 -8.78 -16.20
CA GLU A 34 -2.00 -10.13 -16.70
C GLU A 34 -1.41 -10.99 -15.59
N ARG A 35 -0.40 -10.48 -14.88
CA ARG A 35 0.32 -11.25 -13.86
C ARG A 35 -0.35 -11.21 -12.49
N LYS A 36 -1.15 -10.19 -12.21
CA LYS A 36 -1.88 -9.98 -10.95
C LYS A 36 -1.00 -10.21 -9.71
N PRO A 37 0.15 -9.52 -9.59
CA PRO A 37 1.06 -9.73 -8.47
C PRO A 37 0.42 -9.29 -7.16
N GLY A 38 0.87 -9.88 -6.06
CA GLY A 38 0.63 -9.37 -4.71
C GLY A 38 1.71 -8.35 -4.33
N CYS A 39 1.34 -7.35 -3.53
CA CYS A 39 2.30 -6.43 -2.92
C CYS A 39 2.19 -6.52 -1.40
N SER A 40 3.32 -6.72 -0.71
CA SER A 40 3.38 -6.72 0.75
C SER A 40 4.34 -5.66 1.25
N ILE A 41 3.87 -4.81 2.16
CA ILE A 41 4.66 -3.85 2.91
C ILE A 41 4.88 -4.45 4.29
N ILE A 42 6.14 -4.59 4.70
CA ILE A 42 6.52 -5.13 6.00
C ILE A 42 7.24 -4.03 6.78
N GLY A 43 6.49 -3.31 7.62
CA GLY A 43 7.00 -2.29 8.54
C GLY A 43 6.48 -2.53 9.95
N SER A 44 6.42 -1.48 10.79
CA SER A 44 5.74 -1.57 12.10
C SER A 44 4.27 -1.97 11.91
N THR A 45 3.61 -1.33 10.94
CA THR A 45 2.36 -1.76 10.32
C THR A 45 2.67 -2.52 9.02
N GLY A 46 2.03 -3.67 8.83
CA GLY A 46 2.05 -4.42 7.58
C GLY A 46 0.86 -4.10 6.69
N MET A 47 1.03 -4.21 5.38
CA MET A 47 -0.05 -4.11 4.39
C MET A 47 0.13 -5.19 3.33
N HIS A 48 -0.93 -5.93 3.01
CA HIS A 48 -0.92 -6.95 1.98
C HIS A 48 -2.00 -6.64 0.97
N MET A 49 -1.62 -6.48 -0.29
CA MET A 49 -2.45 -5.92 -1.33
C MET A 49 -2.50 -6.84 -2.54
N ARG A 50 -3.66 -6.87 -3.19
CA ARG A 50 -3.84 -7.46 -4.51
C ARG A 50 -4.67 -6.53 -5.40
N LEU A 51 -4.52 -6.67 -6.71
CA LEU A 51 -5.38 -5.99 -7.66
C LEU A 51 -6.77 -6.63 -7.68
N ALA A 52 -7.81 -5.80 -7.63
CA ALA A 52 -9.19 -6.15 -7.95
C ALA A 52 -9.65 -5.26 -9.11
N GLU A 53 -10.07 -5.86 -10.22
CA GLU A 53 -10.39 -5.11 -11.46
C GLU A 53 -11.85 -4.71 -11.55
N THR A 54 -12.68 -5.32 -10.71
CA THR A 54 -14.09 -5.02 -10.52
C THR A 54 -14.45 -5.18 -9.03
N PRO A 55 -15.58 -4.61 -8.58
CA PRO A 55 -16.08 -4.89 -7.23
C PRO A 55 -16.30 -6.38 -6.96
N ASP A 56 -16.65 -7.17 -7.97
CA ASP A 56 -16.89 -8.61 -7.86
C ASP A 56 -15.60 -9.42 -7.66
N ASP A 57 -14.44 -8.86 -8.00
CA ASP A 57 -13.12 -9.46 -7.73
C ASP A 57 -12.69 -9.31 -6.25
N VAL A 58 -13.40 -8.49 -5.48
CA VAL A 58 -13.15 -8.31 -4.04
C VAL A 58 -13.62 -9.55 -3.30
N GLN A 59 -12.70 -10.23 -2.62
CA GLN A 59 -13.02 -11.42 -1.83
C GLN A 59 -12.98 -11.09 -0.35
N LEU A 60 -14.14 -11.14 0.31
CA LEU A 60 -14.23 -10.97 1.75
C LEU A 60 -13.89 -12.30 2.43
N ASN A 61 -13.14 -12.22 3.53
CA ASN A 61 -12.99 -13.36 4.45
C ASN A 61 -14.25 -13.49 5.33
N GLU A 62 -14.37 -14.57 6.09
CA GLU A 62 -15.52 -14.82 6.99
C GLU A 62 -15.75 -13.67 7.98
N ALA A 63 -14.66 -13.05 8.44
CA ALA A 63 -14.70 -11.92 9.36
C ALA A 63 -14.97 -10.56 8.68
N ALA A 64 -15.12 -10.54 7.34
CA ALA A 64 -15.32 -9.34 6.52
C ALA A 64 -14.35 -8.19 6.85
N THR A 65 -13.07 -8.51 7.11
CA THR A 65 -12.03 -7.54 7.43
C THR A 65 -11.35 -7.00 6.17
N GLY A 66 -10.51 -5.98 6.36
CA GLY A 66 -9.77 -5.33 5.27
C GLY A 66 -10.58 -4.21 4.62
N TYR A 67 -10.03 -3.67 3.54
CA TYR A 67 -10.65 -2.56 2.83
C TYR A 67 -10.11 -2.47 1.39
N THR A 68 -10.75 -1.65 0.58
CA THR A 68 -10.33 -1.36 -0.80
C THR A 68 -9.98 0.12 -0.94
N MET A 69 -9.01 0.43 -1.80
CA MET A 69 -8.73 1.81 -2.22
C MET A 69 -8.77 1.90 -3.74
N ALA A 70 -9.36 2.96 -4.26
CA ALA A 70 -9.34 3.26 -5.68
C ALA A 70 -7.92 3.57 -6.14
N MET A 71 -7.50 2.96 -7.24
CA MET A 71 -6.19 3.20 -7.85
C MET A 71 -6.27 4.33 -8.89
N PRO A 72 -5.14 4.95 -9.30
CA PRO A 72 -5.07 5.92 -10.40
C PRO A 72 -5.26 5.29 -11.79
N ALA A 73 -6.16 4.33 -11.92
CA ALA A 73 -6.55 3.74 -13.18
C ALA A 73 -8.06 3.44 -13.16
N PRO A 74 -8.76 3.60 -14.29
CA PRO A 74 -10.21 3.38 -14.33
C PRO A 74 -10.60 1.97 -13.91
N GLY A 75 -11.61 1.89 -13.05
CA GLY A 75 -12.30 0.64 -12.67
C GLY A 75 -11.50 -0.29 -11.76
N VAL A 76 -10.28 0.04 -11.35
CA VAL A 76 -9.43 -0.87 -10.58
C VAL A 76 -9.25 -0.41 -9.13
N PHE A 77 -9.13 -1.38 -8.23
CA PHE A 77 -8.96 -1.20 -6.79
C PHE A 77 -7.75 -1.99 -6.30
N ALA A 78 -7.07 -1.47 -5.29
CA ALA A 78 -6.23 -2.30 -4.43
C ALA A 78 -7.11 -2.83 -3.30
N GLN A 79 -7.33 -4.14 -3.26
CA GLN A 79 -7.87 -4.78 -2.06
C GLN A 79 -6.72 -5.04 -1.10
N MET A 80 -6.91 -4.70 0.18
CA MET A 80 -5.84 -4.79 1.16
C MET A 80 -6.27 -5.30 2.54
N GLN A 81 -5.31 -5.95 3.20
CA GLN A 81 -5.35 -6.34 4.60
C GLN A 81 -4.17 -5.70 5.32
N SER A 82 -4.45 -5.03 6.44
CA SER A 82 -3.44 -4.41 7.29
C SER A 82 -3.20 -5.24 8.54
N ASN A 83 -1.92 -5.43 8.90
CA ASN A 83 -1.54 -5.88 10.23
C ASN A 83 -1.01 -4.68 11.02
N MET A 84 -1.73 -4.27 12.08
CA MET A 84 -1.35 -3.10 12.89
C MET A 84 -0.06 -3.28 13.69
N ALA A 85 0.41 -4.52 13.86
CA ALA A 85 1.68 -4.86 14.50
C ALA A 85 2.38 -5.97 13.72
N ALA A 86 3.06 -5.61 12.63
CA ALA A 86 3.87 -6.54 11.85
C ALA A 86 5.25 -6.75 12.50
N THR A 87 6.23 -5.90 12.19
CA THR A 87 7.59 -6.04 12.76
C THR A 87 7.62 -5.76 14.27
N LEU A 88 6.69 -4.96 14.80
CA LEU A 88 6.57 -4.75 16.25
C LEU A 88 6.41 -6.04 17.06
N ASN A 89 5.65 -7.00 16.52
CA ASN A 89 5.51 -8.31 17.16
C ASN A 89 6.81 -9.11 17.12
N ILE A 90 7.58 -8.99 16.03
CA ILE A 90 8.88 -9.65 15.89
C ILE A 90 9.88 -9.04 16.87
N ASP A 91 9.97 -7.71 16.91
CA ASP A 91 10.86 -6.99 17.82
C ASP A 91 10.55 -7.31 19.28
N TRP A 92 9.26 -7.40 19.64
CA TRP A 92 8.83 -7.80 20.97
C TRP A 92 9.30 -9.22 21.34
N VAL A 93 9.12 -10.20 20.44
CA VAL A 93 9.60 -11.58 20.66
C VAL A 93 11.11 -11.63 20.81
N LEU A 94 11.84 -10.92 19.95
CA LEU A 94 13.30 -10.84 20.04
C LEU A 94 13.76 -10.20 21.35
N GLY A 95 13.06 -9.17 21.81
CA GLY A 95 13.28 -8.54 23.11
C GLY A 95 13.12 -9.54 24.27
N LEU A 96 12.04 -10.33 24.27
CA LEU A 96 11.84 -11.38 25.27
C LEU A 96 12.95 -12.43 25.24
N ALA A 97 13.36 -12.89 24.05
CA ALA A 97 14.42 -13.88 23.90
C ALA A 97 15.77 -13.35 24.42
N SER A 98 16.10 -12.08 24.15
CA SER A 98 17.32 -11.44 24.62
C SER A 98 17.44 -11.31 26.14
N GLY A 99 16.31 -11.37 26.87
CA GLY A 99 16.30 -11.33 28.32
C GLY A 99 16.53 -12.70 29.00
N ILE A 100 16.53 -13.79 28.22
CA ILE A 100 16.61 -15.17 28.73
C ILE A 100 17.86 -15.91 28.19
N LEU A 101 18.42 -15.46 27.06
CA LEU A 101 19.72 -15.92 26.50
C LEU A 101 20.89 -15.17 27.15
#